data_AF-A0A946ZYX9-F1
#
_entry.id   AF-A0A946ZYX9-F1
#
_cell.length_a   1.000
_cell.length_b   1.000
_cell.length_c   1.000
_cell.angle_alpha   90.00
_cell.angle_beta   90.00
_cell.angle_gamma   90.00
#
_symmetry.space_group_name_H-M   'P 1'
#
loop_
_entity.id
_entity.type
_entity.pdbx_description
1 polymer ?
#
loop_
_entity_poly.entity_id
_entity_poly.type
_entity_poly.pdbx_seq_one_letter_code
_entity_poly.pdbx_strand_id
1 'polypeptide(L)'
;MKSFFIAFILVITGISVQAQSNSIDDSLALRKIYDMSLLNGKSYEWLDHLSNEVGSRLSGSYGAEQAIAYTKNELEKLGLDKVWLQPVMVPKWTRGGREFAYVQTGPGETRTINITALGGSIATPEG
;
A
#
# COMPACT_ATOMS: atom_id res chain seq x y z
N MET A 1 46.49 36.73 17.85
CA MET A 1 46.26 35.46 17.11
C MET A 1 45.85 34.30 18.01
N LYS A 2 46.60 33.98 19.07
CA LYS A 2 46.27 32.85 19.97
C LYS A 2 44.92 33.00 20.70
N SER A 3 44.55 34.21 21.15
CA SER A 3 43.25 34.45 21.81
C SER A 3 42.04 34.31 20.88
N PHE A 4 42.17 34.74 19.62
CA PHE A 4 41.13 34.55 18.60
C PHE A 4 40.93 33.08 18.25
N PHE A 5 42.01 32.29 18.21
CA PHE A 5 41.94 30.86 17.94
C PHE A 5 41.26 30.09 19.09
N ILE A 6 41.54 30.47 20.34
CA ILE A 6 40.88 29.89 21.53
C ILE A 6 39.40 30.26 21.56
N ALA A 7 39.03 31.51 21.26
CA ALA A 7 37.64 31.94 21.18
C ALA A 7 36.85 31.19 20.09
N PHE A 8 37.48 30.95 18.93
CA PHE A 8 36.88 30.19 17.83
C PHE A 8 36.64 28.71 18.20
N ILE A 9 37.59 28.08 18.89
CA ILE A 9 37.42 26.71 19.41
C ILE A 9 36.29 26.65 20.44
N LEU A 10 36.18 27.64 21.34
CA LEU A 10 35.14 27.69 22.38
C LEU A 10 33.74 27.84 21.78
N VAL A 11 33.58 28.65 20.74
CA VAL A 11 32.32 28.81 20.00
C VAL A 11 31.92 27.51 19.28
N ILE A 12 32.87 26.83 18.64
CA ILE A 12 32.60 25.55 17.96
C ILE A 12 32.21 24.45 18.96
N THR A 13 32.85 24.39 20.13
CA THR A 13 32.47 23.40 21.16
C THR A 13 31.11 23.67 21.79
N GLY A 14 30.68 24.94 21.89
CA GLY A 14 29.36 25.29 22.42
C GLY A 14 28.21 24.87 21.49
N ILE A 15 28.38 25.00 20.17
CA ILE A 15 27.35 24.65 19.18
C ILE A 15 27.07 23.13 19.17
N SER A 16 28.09 22.30 19.41
CA SER A 16 27.95 20.83 19.43
C SER A 16 27.18 20.29 20.64
N VAL A 17 27.09 21.04 21.75
CA VAL A 17 26.38 20.61 22.97
C VAL A 17 24.85 20.75 22.81
N GLN A 18 24.37 21.77 22.10
CA GLN A 18 22.94 21.92 21.78
C GLN A 18 22.41 20.89 20.75
N ALA A 19 23.28 20.20 20.00
CA ALA A 19 22.84 19.25 18.98
C ALA A 19 22.37 17.90 19.56
N GLN A 20 22.70 17.58 20.81
CA GLN A 20 22.40 16.29 21.45
C GLN A 20 21.22 16.31 22.44
N SER A 21 20.53 17.45 22.60
CA SER A 21 19.44 17.61 23.58
C SER A 21 18.06 17.11 23.12
N ASN A 22 17.89 16.75 21.84
CA ASN A 22 16.56 16.50 21.26
C ASN A 22 16.04 15.06 21.41
N SER A 23 16.81 14.15 22.02
CA SER A 23 16.45 12.72 22.10
C SER A 23 15.17 12.44 22.89
N ILE A 24 14.84 13.28 23.87
CA ILE A 24 13.61 13.16 24.66
C ILE A 24 12.39 13.63 23.85
N ASP A 25 12.50 14.77 23.18
CA ASP A 25 11.41 15.31 22.35
C ASP A 25 11.10 14.39 21.17
N ASP A 26 12.14 13.81 20.55
CA ASP A 26 12.00 12.80 19.50
C ASP A 26 11.27 11.55 20.02
N SER A 27 11.64 11.06 21.21
CA SER A 27 10.99 9.92 21.86
C SER A 27 9.52 10.19 22.14
N LEU A 28 9.18 11.38 22.64
CA LEU A 28 7.80 11.79 22.89
C LEU A 28 6.99 11.93 21.59
N ALA A 29 7.58 12.45 20.52
CA ALA A 29 6.95 12.53 19.21
C ALA A 29 6.65 11.13 18.65
N LEU A 30 7.62 10.21 18.70
CA LEU A 30 7.43 8.82 18.29
C LEU A 30 6.35 8.12 19.12
N ARG A 31 6.36 8.34 20.45
CA ARG A 31 5.33 7.82 21.34
C ARG A 31 3.94 8.31 20.96
N LYS A 32 3.80 9.59 20.63
CA LYS A 32 2.53 10.17 20.19
C LYS A 32 2.03 9.54 18.89
N ILE A 33 2.90 9.29 17.92
CA ILE A 33 2.55 8.59 16.67
C ILE A 33 2.08 7.17 16.97
N TYR A 34 2.81 6.46 17.83
CA TYR A 34 2.47 5.10 18.27
C TYR A 34 1.09 5.07 18.93
N ASP A 35 0.86 5.91 19.95
CA ASP A 35 -0.41 5.96 20.67
C ASP A 35 -1.57 6.37 19.75
N MET A 36 -1.34 7.30 18.81
CA MET A 36 -2.34 7.67 17.80
C MET A 36 -2.73 6.47 16.93
N SER A 37 -1.75 5.71 16.44
CA SER A 37 -2.00 4.54 15.59
C SER A 37 -2.73 3.41 16.31
N LEU A 38 -2.44 3.19 17.60
CA LEU A 38 -3.07 2.12 18.38
C LEU A 38 -4.49 2.50 18.84
N LEU A 39 -4.69 3.75 19.27
CA LEU A 39 -5.94 4.17 19.90
C LEU A 39 -6.94 4.73 18.91
N ASN A 40 -6.47 5.37 17.83
CA ASN A 40 -7.30 6.10 16.88
C ASN A 40 -7.00 5.70 15.41
N GLY A 41 -6.36 4.54 15.21
CA GLY A 41 -6.09 4.01 13.87
C GLY A 41 -7.37 3.67 13.11
N LYS A 42 -7.34 3.83 11.79
CA LYS A 42 -8.45 3.53 10.85
C LYS A 42 -8.15 2.42 9.85
N SER A 43 -6.99 1.77 9.99
CA SER A 43 -6.49 0.80 9.03
C SER A 43 -7.42 -0.40 8.87
N TYR A 44 -8.06 -0.87 9.95
CA TYR A 44 -8.96 -2.01 9.89
C TYR A 44 -10.26 -1.65 9.18
N GLU A 45 -10.91 -0.55 9.55
CA GLU A 45 -12.18 -0.14 8.92
C GLU A 45 -11.99 0.20 7.43
N TRP A 46 -10.87 0.83 7.07
CA TRP A 46 -10.56 1.08 5.67
C TRP A 46 -10.29 -0.20 4.88
N LEU A 47 -9.59 -1.17 5.47
CA LEU A 47 -9.35 -2.47 4.85
C LEU A 47 -10.65 -3.27 4.72
N ASP A 48 -11.51 -3.21 5.73
CA ASP A 48 -12.83 -3.86 5.74
C ASP A 48 -13.70 -3.33 4.59
N HIS A 49 -13.83 -2.01 4.46
CA HIS A 49 -14.59 -1.41 3.35
C HIS A 49 -14.01 -1.80 1.99
N LEU A 50 -12.68 -1.70 1.82
CA LEU A 50 -12.05 -2.14 0.58
C LEU A 50 -12.36 -3.63 0.33
N SER A 51 -12.18 -4.51 1.30
CA SER A 51 -12.26 -5.95 1.08
C SER A 51 -13.70 -6.44 0.88
N ASN A 52 -14.65 -5.90 1.64
CA ASN A 52 -16.02 -6.40 1.71
C ASN A 52 -17.00 -5.60 0.83
N GLU A 53 -16.83 -4.29 0.72
CA GLU A 53 -17.71 -3.46 -0.12
C GLU A 53 -17.17 -3.35 -1.56
N VAL A 54 -15.85 -3.17 -1.74
CA VAL A 54 -15.26 -3.05 -3.08
C VAL A 54 -14.90 -4.42 -3.68
N GLY A 55 -14.38 -5.35 -2.87
CA GLY A 55 -14.05 -6.70 -3.34
C GLY A 55 -12.81 -6.77 -4.23
N SER A 56 -12.86 -7.53 -5.33
CA SER A 56 -11.70 -7.76 -6.20
C SER A 56 -11.30 -6.51 -7.00
N ARG A 57 -10.00 -6.16 -7.00
CA ARG A 57 -9.48 -4.88 -7.54
C ARG A 57 -8.36 -5.07 -8.57
N LEU A 58 -8.56 -5.95 -9.55
CA LEU A 58 -7.56 -6.13 -10.63
C LEU A 58 -7.42 -4.83 -11.44
N SER A 59 -6.22 -4.45 -11.86
CA SER A 59 -5.99 -3.24 -12.66
C SER A 59 -6.89 -3.18 -13.90
N GLY A 60 -7.53 -2.04 -14.15
CA GLY A 60 -8.47 -1.85 -15.27
C GLY A 60 -9.84 -2.54 -15.09
N SER A 61 -10.10 -3.14 -13.94
CA SER A 61 -11.43 -3.65 -13.56
C SER A 61 -12.31 -2.58 -12.93
N TYR A 62 -13.62 -2.85 -12.85
CA TYR A 62 -14.58 -1.97 -12.17
C TYR A 62 -14.25 -1.78 -10.68
N GLY A 63 -13.85 -2.86 -9.98
CA GLY A 63 -13.48 -2.77 -8.57
C GLY A 63 -12.23 -1.91 -8.33
N ALA A 64 -11.27 -1.89 -9.25
CA ALA A 64 -10.12 -1.00 -9.15
C ALA A 64 -10.53 0.49 -9.25
N GLU A 65 -11.45 0.83 -10.16
CA GLU A 65 -11.97 2.19 -10.29
C GLU A 65 -12.71 2.64 -9.02
N GLN A 66 -13.57 1.77 -8.47
CA GLN A 66 -14.26 2.04 -7.20
C GLN A 66 -13.27 2.25 -6.04
N ALA A 67 -12.21 1.44 -5.96
CA ALA A 67 -11.18 1.60 -4.94
C ALA A 67 -10.42 2.92 -5.06
N ILE A 68 -10.13 3.37 -6.28
CA ILE A 68 -9.48 4.66 -6.55
C ILE A 68 -10.37 5.81 -6.06
N ALA A 69 -11.65 5.80 -6.44
CA ALA A 69 -12.61 6.81 -6.03
C ALA A 69 -12.78 6.87 -4.51
N TYR A 70 -12.93 5.71 -3.86
CA TYR A 70 -13.01 5.58 -2.41
C TYR A 70 -11.77 6.14 -1.72
N THR A 71 -10.57 5.69 -2.14
CA THR A 71 -9.31 6.10 -1.51
C THR A 71 -9.10 7.61 -1.63
N LYS A 72 -9.40 8.20 -2.80
CA LYS A 72 -9.35 9.66 -2.97
C LYS A 72 -10.27 10.36 -1.98
N ASN A 73 -11.52 9.90 -1.86
CA ASN A 73 -12.51 10.50 -0.98
C ASN A 73 -12.09 10.42 0.50
N GLU A 74 -11.55 9.28 0.95
CA GLU A 74 -11.02 9.14 2.31
C GLU A 74 -9.84 10.07 2.56
N LEU A 75 -8.91 10.20 1.62
CA LEU A 75 -7.79 11.13 1.74
C LEU A 75 -8.25 12.61 1.78
N GLU A 76 -9.29 12.97 1.01
CA GLU A 76 -9.87 14.31 1.04
C GLU A 76 -10.52 14.63 2.40
N LYS A 77 -11.18 13.64 3.04
CA LYS A 77 -11.77 13.79 4.38
C LYS A 77 -10.74 14.02 5.47
N LEU A 78 -9.50 13.53 5.31
CA LEU A 78 -8.43 13.69 6.28
C LEU A 78 -7.87 15.12 6.34
N GLY A 79 -8.24 16.01 5.42
CA GLY A 79 -7.78 17.41 5.42
C GLY A 79 -6.30 17.57 5.06
N LEU A 80 -5.77 16.69 4.21
CA LEU A 80 -4.40 16.77 3.71
C LEU A 80 -4.21 18.00 2.80
N ASP A 81 -2.97 18.50 2.71
CA ASP A 81 -2.67 19.72 1.94
C ASP A 81 -3.09 19.63 0.46
N LYS A 82 -2.90 18.46 -0.16
CA LYS A 82 -3.20 18.20 -1.57
C LYS A 82 -3.57 16.75 -1.79
N VAL A 83 -4.67 16.52 -2.51
CA VAL A 83 -5.10 15.19 -2.95
C VAL A 83 -5.48 15.27 -4.42
N TRP A 84 -4.87 14.43 -5.26
CA TRP A 84 -5.19 14.35 -6.68
C TRP A 84 -4.92 12.95 -7.23
N LEU A 85 -5.54 12.62 -8.35
CA LEU A 85 -5.29 11.37 -9.07
C LEU A 85 -4.19 11.57 -10.10
N GLN A 86 -3.31 10.58 -10.23
CA GLN A 86 -2.30 10.52 -11.28
C GLN A 86 -2.74 9.49 -12.32
N PRO A 87 -2.91 9.88 -13.60
CA PRO A 87 -3.31 8.95 -14.64
C PRO A 87 -2.18 7.96 -14.93
N VAL A 88 -2.51 6.66 -14.97
CA VAL A 88 -1.57 5.58 -15.30
C VAL A 88 -2.23 4.66 -16.31
N MET A 89 -1.54 4.42 -17.44
CA MET A 89 -2.00 3.45 -18.43
C MET A 89 -1.75 2.03 -17.92
N VAL A 90 -2.79 1.19 -17.91
CA VAL A 90 -2.72 -0.20 -17.44
C VAL A 90 -3.30 -1.16 -18.49
N PRO A 91 -2.75 -2.37 -18.62
CA PRO A 91 -3.37 -3.41 -19.44
C PRO A 91 -4.70 -3.85 -18.80
N LYS A 92 -5.73 -4.02 -19.63
CA LYS A 92 -7.02 -4.55 -19.20
C LYS A 92 -7.14 -6.01 -19.64
N TRP A 93 -7.15 -6.90 -18.66
CA TRP A 93 -7.45 -8.32 -18.87
C TRP A 93 -8.69 -8.69 -18.08
N THR A 94 -9.63 -9.39 -18.71
CA THR A 94 -10.86 -9.87 -18.08
C THR A 94 -10.93 -11.36 -18.29
N ARG A 95 -11.04 -12.10 -17.19
CA ARG A 95 -11.20 -13.55 -17.24
C ARG A 95 -12.54 -13.88 -17.90
N GLY A 96 -12.52 -14.84 -18.83
CA GLY A 96 -13.71 -15.33 -19.51
C GLY A 96 -14.56 -16.26 -18.63
N GLY A 97 -15.27 -17.18 -19.27
CA GLY A 97 -15.99 -18.24 -18.59
C GLY A 97 -15.08 -19.10 -17.72
N ARG A 98 -15.65 -19.76 -16.71
CA ARG A 98 -14.89 -20.61 -15.79
C ARG A 98 -14.23 -21.76 -16.55
N GLU A 99 -12.93 -21.91 -16.37
CA GLU A 99 -12.17 -22.99 -16.97
C GLU A 99 -12.47 -24.32 -16.26
N PHE A 100 -12.44 -25.43 -17.00
CA PHE A 100 -12.51 -26.78 -16.44
C PHE A 100 -11.35 -27.62 -16.96
N ALA A 101 -10.81 -28.49 -16.10
CA ALA A 101 -9.83 -29.47 -16.50
C ALA A 101 -10.04 -30.76 -15.73
N TYR A 102 -9.64 -31.86 -16.36
CA TYR A 102 -9.62 -33.18 -15.76
C TYR A 102 -8.34 -33.90 -16.14
N VAL A 103 -7.92 -34.82 -15.28
CA VAL A 103 -6.83 -35.75 -15.55
C VAL A 103 -7.43 -37.09 -15.93
N GLN A 104 -6.99 -37.63 -17.06
CA GLN A 104 -7.35 -38.97 -17.53
C GLN A 104 -6.08 -39.81 -17.61
N THR A 105 -6.02 -40.89 -16.83
CA THR A 105 -5.02 -41.94 -17.02
C THR A 105 -5.63 -42.99 -17.95
N GLY A 106 -4.96 -43.40 -19.04
CA GLY A 106 -5.39 -44.60 -19.76
C GLY A 106 -4.83 -45.81 -19.00
N PRO A 107 -5.58 -46.83 -18.55
CA PRO A 107 -7.00 -47.21 -18.69
C PRO A 107 -7.77 -47.04 -17.34
N GLY A 108 -7.83 -45.82 -16.82
CA GLY A 108 -8.24 -45.51 -15.45
C GLY A 108 -9.32 -44.44 -15.29
N GLU A 109 -9.52 -44.03 -14.05
CA GLU A 109 -10.55 -43.09 -13.59
C GLU A 109 -10.29 -41.66 -14.08
N THR A 110 -11.34 -40.96 -14.52
CA THR A 110 -11.27 -39.53 -14.85
C THR A 110 -11.51 -38.70 -13.60
N ARG A 111 -10.60 -37.78 -13.29
CA ARG A 111 -10.70 -36.92 -12.10
C ARG A 111 -10.68 -35.45 -12.48
N THR A 112 -11.72 -34.72 -12.09
CA THR A 112 -11.79 -33.26 -12.25
C THR A 112 -10.82 -32.58 -11.29
N ILE A 113 -10.16 -31.54 -11.77
CA ILE A 113 -9.20 -30.75 -10.98
C ILE A 113 -9.60 -29.28 -10.93
N ASN A 114 -9.27 -28.62 -9.83
CA ASN A 114 -9.44 -27.18 -9.71
C ASN A 114 -8.32 -26.47 -10.46
N ILE A 115 -8.68 -25.65 -11.44
CA ILE A 115 -7.74 -24.84 -12.21
C ILE A 115 -8.22 -23.38 -12.28
N THR A 116 -7.31 -22.51 -12.68
CA THR A 116 -7.58 -21.09 -12.95
C THR A 116 -6.72 -20.67 -14.14
N ALA A 117 -7.26 -19.83 -15.03
CA ALA A 117 -6.40 -19.22 -16.05
C ALA A 117 -5.32 -18.36 -15.40
N LEU A 118 -4.14 -18.37 -16.03
CA LEU A 118 -3.07 -17.44 -15.74
C LEU A 118 -3.47 -16.03 -16.22
N GLY A 119 -3.08 -15.01 -15.46
CA GLY A 119 -3.33 -13.62 -15.85
C GLY A 119 -2.68 -13.31 -17.21
N GLY A 120 -3.47 -12.81 -18.16
CA GLY A 120 -3.01 -12.51 -19.52
C GLY A 120 -3.11 -13.68 -20.52
N SER A 121 -3.53 -14.88 -20.10
CA SER A 121 -3.78 -15.99 -21.03
C SER A 121 -4.91 -15.67 -22.01
N ILE A 122 -4.78 -16.19 -23.23
CA ILE A 122 -5.86 -16.21 -24.23
C ILE A 122 -6.86 -17.34 -23.94
N ALA A 123 -8.04 -17.26 -24.56
CA ALA A 123 -9.04 -18.31 -24.49
C ALA A 123 -8.61 -19.57 -25.28
N THR A 124 -9.09 -20.73 -24.85
CA THR A 124 -8.98 -21.97 -25.63
C THR A 124 -9.91 -21.94 -26.84
N PRO A 125 -9.66 -22.76 -27.89
CA PRO A 125 -10.57 -22.90 -29.01
C PRO A 125 -11.99 -23.28 -28.56
N GLU A 126 -13.00 -22.89 -29.36
CA GLU A 126 -14.35 -23.44 -29.19
C GLU A 126 -14.30 -24.96 -29.41
N GLY A 127 -14.87 -25.70 -28.46
CA GLY A 127 -15.01 -27.16 -28.52
C GLY A 127 -16.37 -27.59 -29.03
#